data_AF-A0A822HV21-F1
#
_entry.id   AF-A0A822HV21-F1
#
_cell.length_a   1.000
_cell.length_b   1.000
_cell.length_c   1.000
_cell.angle_alpha   90.00
_cell.angle_beta   90.00
_cell.angle_gamma   90.00
#
_symmetry.space_group_name_H-M   'P 1'
#
loop_
_entity.id
_entity.type
_entity.pdbx_description
1 polymer ?
#
loop_
_entity_poly.entity_id
_entity_poly.type
_entity_poly.pdbx_seq_one_letter_code
_entity_poly.pdbx_strand_id
1 'polypeptide(L)' 'MRSAISLTSTTTTATTTTTTTTTSTTTTTTTTTTTTTTTTTTATTTTTT' A
#
# COMPACT_ATOMS: atom_id res chain seq x y z
N MET A 1 1.64 47.02 -12.20
CA MET A 1 0.76 45.84 -12.00
C MET A 1 1.69 44.64 -11.79
N ARG A 2 1.66 43.97 -10.63
CA ARG A 2 2.49 42.76 -10.40
C ARG A 2 1.63 41.54 -10.71
N SER A 3 1.95 40.78 -11.75
CA SER A 3 1.37 39.45 -11.96
C SER A 3 2.06 38.47 -11.01
N ALA A 4 1.29 37.73 -10.21
CA ALA A 4 1.83 36.59 -9.47
C ALA A 4 1.58 35.30 -10.28
N ILE A 5 2.60 34.44 -10.29
CA ILE A 5 2.73 33.19 -11.05
C ILE A 5 2.06 32.05 -10.27
N SER A 6 1.22 31.22 -10.92
CA SER A 6 0.73 29.97 -10.31
C SER A 6 1.90 29.01 -10.17
N LEU A 7 2.19 28.57 -8.94
CA LEU A 7 3.25 27.62 -8.68
C LEU A 7 2.63 26.22 -8.59
N THR A 8 2.77 25.45 -9.66
CA THR A 8 2.40 24.02 -9.65
C THR A 8 3.22 23.30 -8.57
N SER A 9 2.56 22.61 -7.64
CA SER A 9 3.24 21.83 -6.58
C SER A 9 2.92 20.35 -6.68
N THR A 10 3.95 19.51 -6.52
CA THR A 10 3.85 18.04 -6.55
C THR A 10 4.03 17.51 -5.14
N THR A 11 3.06 16.74 -4.64
CA THR A 11 3.13 16.05 -3.34
C THR A 11 3.00 14.54 -3.55
N THR A 12 3.94 13.76 -3.01
CA THR A 12 3.91 12.29 -3.06
C THR A 12 3.47 11.75 -1.70
N THR A 13 2.37 10.99 -1.67
CA THR A 13 1.89 10.29 -0.47
C THR A 13 2.16 8.81 -0.60
N ALA A 14 2.84 8.21 0.37
CA ALA A 14 3.08 6.78 0.43
C ALA A 14 2.10 6.13 1.42
N THR A 15 1.41 5.06 0.98
CA THR A 15 0.50 4.26 1.80
C THR A 15 1.03 2.84 1.89
N THR A 16 1.22 2.33 3.11
CA THR A 16 1.69 0.97 3.38
C THR A 16 0.54 0.11 3.88
N THR A 17 0.26 -1.00 3.19
CA THR A 17 -0.79 -1.96 3.56
C THR A 17 -0.17 -3.32 3.87
N THR A 18 -0.44 -3.85 5.07
CA THR A 18 -0.01 -5.19 5.48
C THR A 18 -1.19 -6.15 5.40
N THR A 19 -1.05 -7.22 4.60
CA THR A 19 -2.08 -8.26 4.45
C THR A 19 -1.56 -9.58 4.99
N THR A 20 -2.23 -10.12 6.01
CA THR A 20 -1.93 -11.45 6.56
C THR A 20 -2.86 -12.48 5.94
N THR A 21 -2.30 -13.45 5.22
CA THR A 21 -3.06 -14.56 4.62
C THR A 21 -2.76 -15.85 5.40
N THR A 22 -3.82 -16.46 5.96
CA THR A 22 -3.71 -17.77 6.60
C THR A 22 -4.13 -18.84 5.61
N THR A 23 -3.23 -19.76 5.27
CA THR A 23 -3.54 -20.90 4.40
C THR A 23 -3.63 -22.16 5.25
N SER A 24 -4.80 -22.79 5.25
CA SER A 24 -5.01 -24.08 5.91
C SER A 24 -5.09 -25.20 4.86
N THR A 25 -4.16 -26.15 4.88
CA THR A 25 -4.21 -27.35 4.04
C THR A 25 -4.84 -28.48 4.85
N THR A 26 -5.94 -29.07 4.36
CA THR A 26 -6.64 -30.16 5.06
C THR A 26 -6.20 -31.51 4.50
N THR A 27 -5.41 -32.28 5.27
CA THR A 27 -5.11 -33.70 5.00
C THR A 27 -5.32 -34.50 6.29
N THR A 28 -6.11 -35.57 6.23
CA THR A 28 -6.59 -36.34 7.38
C THR A 28 -5.44 -36.75 8.32
N THR A 29 -5.59 -36.41 9.61
CA THR A 29 -4.79 -36.76 10.82
C THR A 29 -3.80 -35.75 11.43
N THR A 30 -3.43 -34.62 10.79
CA THR A 30 -2.74 -33.50 11.49
C THR A 30 -2.99 -32.16 10.78
N THR A 31 -3.63 -31.19 11.46
CA THR A 31 -3.79 -29.81 10.93
C THR A 31 -2.49 -29.03 11.12
N THR A 32 -1.78 -28.71 10.03
CA THR A 32 -0.68 -27.75 10.06
C THR A 32 -1.17 -26.42 9.49
N THR A 33 -1.22 -25.38 10.34
CA THR A 33 -1.56 -24.01 9.92
C THR A 33 -0.29 -23.27 9.50
N THR A 34 -0.22 -22.82 8.25
CA THR A 34 0.87 -21.96 7.77
C THR A 34 0.38 -20.53 7.63
N THR A 35 0.98 -19.61 8.38
CA THR A 35 0.69 -18.17 8.31
C THR A 35 1.71 -17.50 7.39
N THR A 36 1.23 -16.86 6.32
CA THR A 36 2.08 -16.07 5.41
C THR A 36 1.73 -14.59 5.53
N THR A 37 2.71 -13.75 5.85
CA THR A 37 2.54 -12.29 5.94
C THR A 37 3.11 -11.62 4.69
N THR A 38 2.28 -10.86 3.96
CA THR A 38 2.70 -10.10 2.78
C THR A 38 2.53 -8.60 3.01
N THR A 39 3.60 -7.83 2.84
CA THR A 39 3.60 -6.36 2.94
C THR A 39 3.60 -5.75 1.53
N THR A 40 2.67 -4.83 1.25
CA THR A 40 2.59 -4.12 -0.03
C THR A 40 2.57 -2.61 0.20
N THR A 41 3.47 -1.89 -0.47
CA THR A 41 3.57 -0.42 -0.41
C THR A 41 3.08 0.18 -1.72
N THR A 42 2.14 1.12 -1.67
CA THR A 42 1.62 1.82 -2.84
C THR A 42 1.93 3.31 -2.71
N ALA A 43 2.58 3.90 -3.73
CA ALA A 43 2.83 5.33 -3.81
C ALA A 43 1.77 6.01 -4.69
N THR A 44 1.25 7.15 -4.25
CA THR A 44 0.33 7.99 -5.02
C THR A 44 0.90 9.40 -5.15
N THR A 45 0.97 9.91 -6.38
CA THR A 45 1.46 11.26 -6.70
C THR A 45 0.29 12.17 -7.04
N THR A 46 0.20 13.33 -6.40
CA THR A 46 -0.85 14.33 -6.67
C THR A 46 -0.21 15.67 -7.06
N THR A 47 -0.71 16.26 -8.14
CA THR A 47 -0.30 17.58 -8.62
C THR A 47 -1.44 18.58 -8.38
N THR A 48 -1.13 19.72 -7.76
CA THR A 48 -2.09 20.84 -7.57
C THR A 48 -1.59 22.07 -8.34
N THR A 49 -2.51 22.77 -8.99
CA THR A 49 -2.25 23.93 -9.87
C THR A 49 -2.37 25.25 -9.15
#